data_AF-A0A2S8U9S3-F1
#
_entry.id   AF-A0A2S8U9S3-F1
#
_cell.length_a   1.000
_cell.length_b   1.000
_cell.length_c   1.000
_cell.angle_alpha   90.00
_cell.angle_beta   90.00
_cell.angle_gamma   90.00
#
_symmetry.space_group_name_H-M   'P 1'
#
loop_
_entity.id
_entity.type
_entity.pdbx_description
1 polymer ?
#
loop_
_entity_poly.entity_id
_entity_poly.type
_entity_poly.pdbx_seq_one_letter_code
_entity_poly.pdbx_strand_id
1 'polypeptide(L)'
;MNNTNFHSEKEVTKLLKIDDIALNMLCLELEKRDYTFLKDERNQFRFYDKDIVLLRRFFTLAKEVGMTLQTAADRLLLTNEVVPTEKQDENNESAPYHKLDIQVFLKHIQHIQKFNQALLQQMDEQQKLLREQQSYIENALRKIQQESIDLETIITKEEKKPKKGFWYHFFS
;
A
#
# COMPACT_ATOMS: atom_id res chain seq x y z
N MET A 1 25.26 6.88 -20.65
CA MET A 1 25.97 7.97 -19.97
C MET A 1 24.92 8.76 -19.21
N ASN A 2 24.77 8.52 -17.91
CA ASN A 2 23.82 9.28 -17.09
C ASN A 2 24.52 10.56 -16.66
N ASN A 3 24.20 11.69 -17.30
CA ASN A 3 24.64 13.00 -16.82
C ASN A 3 23.97 13.26 -15.47
N THR A 4 24.68 13.01 -14.37
CA THR A 4 24.25 13.47 -13.05
C THR A 4 24.51 14.98 -13.00
N ASN A 5 23.49 15.75 -13.34
CA ASN A 5 23.53 17.20 -13.19
C ASN A 5 23.51 17.54 -11.70
N PHE A 6 24.51 18.28 -11.25
CA PHE A 6 24.58 18.85 -9.92
C PHE A 6 23.97 20.23 -9.93
N HIS A 7 23.13 20.52 -8.94
CA HIS A 7 22.55 21.84 -8.74
C HIS A 7 23.19 22.49 -7.52
N SER A 8 23.50 23.78 -7.65
CA SER A 8 23.98 24.62 -6.56
C SER A 8 22.83 25.07 -5.66
N GLU A 9 23.16 25.46 -4.43
CA GLU A 9 22.20 26.00 -3.46
C GLU A 9 21.32 27.12 -4.05
N LYS A 10 21.93 28.05 -4.82
CA LYS A 10 21.22 29.16 -5.48
C LYS A 10 20.25 28.72 -6.56
N GLU A 11 20.51 27.59 -7.22
CA GLU A 11 19.60 27.03 -8.22
C GLU A 11 18.44 26.33 -7.51
N VAL A 12 18.72 25.59 -6.45
CA VAL A 12 17.70 24.88 -5.66
C VAL A 12 16.75 25.86 -4.96
N THR A 13 17.24 26.97 -4.38
CA THR A 13 16.36 27.99 -3.78
C THR A 13 15.43 28.64 -4.80
N LYS A 14 15.91 28.90 -6.01
CA LYS A 14 15.07 29.38 -7.12
C LYS A 14 14.04 28.35 -7.57
N LEU A 15 14.42 27.08 -7.66
CA LEU A 15 13.55 25.99 -8.08
C LEU A 15 12.42 25.72 -7.07
N LEU A 16 12.77 25.72 -5.78
CA LEU A 16 11.82 25.46 -4.69
C LEU A 16 11.07 26.72 -4.23
N LYS A 17 11.51 27.91 -4.67
CA LYS A 17 10.99 29.23 -4.27
C LYS A 17 11.00 29.40 -2.75
N ILE A 18 12.14 29.10 -2.15
CA ILE A 18 12.40 29.21 -0.71
C ILE A 18 13.65 30.06 -0.48
N ASP A 19 13.75 30.66 0.71
CA ASP A 19 14.93 31.42 1.11
C ASP A 19 16.11 30.50 1.46
N ASP A 20 17.34 31.00 1.29
CA ASP A 20 18.58 30.26 1.60
C ASP A 20 18.60 29.75 3.06
N ILE A 21 18.06 30.54 3.99
CA ILE A 21 17.95 30.14 5.41
C ILE A 21 17.02 28.93 5.57
N ALA A 22 15.88 28.93 4.86
CA ALA A 22 14.92 27.83 4.93
C ALA A 22 15.48 26.55 4.31
N LEU A 23 16.20 26.66 3.19
CA LEU A 23 16.87 25.53 2.57
C LEU A 23 17.92 24.91 3.52
N ASN A 24 18.75 25.73 4.16
CA ASN A 24 19.74 25.25 5.12
C ASN A 24 19.10 24.58 6.33
N MET A 25 18.02 25.15 6.87
CA MET A 25 17.26 24.54 7.97
C MET A 25 16.70 23.16 7.59
N LEU A 26 16.17 23.01 6.38
CA LEU A 26 15.68 21.72 5.87
C LEU A 26 16.84 20.72 5.73
N CYS A 27 17.97 21.14 5.16
CA CYS A 27 19.13 20.27 4.98
C CYS A 27 19.69 19.78 6.33
N LEU A 28 19.86 20.68 7.30
CA LEU A 28 20.33 20.34 8.64
C LEU A 28 19.40 19.35 9.35
N GLU A 29 18.08 19.49 9.17
CA GLU A 29 17.11 18.61 9.82
C GLU A 29 17.13 17.19 9.25
N LEU A 30 17.48 17.06 7.97
CA LEU A 30 17.72 15.78 7.30
C LEU A 30 19.11 15.19 7.66
N GLU A 31 20.16 16.03 7.75
CA GLU A 31 21.50 15.59 8.20
C GLU A 31 21.49 15.03 9.62
N LYS A 32 20.65 15.56 10.53
CA LYS A 32 20.43 15.00 11.88
C LYS A 32 19.86 13.58 11.87
N ARG A 33 19.27 13.15 10.77
CA ARG A 33 18.63 11.84 10.57
C ARG A 33 19.41 10.97 9.59
N ASP A 34 20.72 11.15 9.58
CA ASP A 34 21.69 10.39 8.78
C ASP A 34 21.56 10.56 7.25
N TYR A 35 20.80 11.54 6.77
CA TYR A 35 20.76 11.87 5.35
C TYR A 35 21.92 12.79 4.97
N THR A 36 22.83 12.34 4.10
CA THR A 36 24.02 13.12 3.72
C THR A 36 23.82 13.81 2.37
N PHE A 37 24.00 15.12 2.33
CA PHE A 37 24.11 15.90 1.10
C PHE A 37 25.56 15.94 0.60
N LEU A 38 25.75 16.06 -0.71
CA LEU A 38 27.07 16.30 -1.27
C LEU A 38 27.50 17.73 -0.94
N LYS A 39 28.77 17.89 -0.55
CA LYS A 39 29.41 19.19 -0.33
C LYS A 39 30.63 19.31 -1.23
N ASP A 40 30.88 20.50 -1.76
CA ASP A 40 32.07 20.76 -2.57
C ASP A 40 33.31 21.08 -1.72
N GLU A 41 34.44 21.35 -2.36
CA GLU A 41 35.72 21.69 -1.70
C GLU A 41 35.64 22.94 -0.81
N ARG A 42 34.61 23.78 -1.01
CA ARG A 42 34.35 24.98 -0.21
C ARG A 42 33.27 24.73 0.85
N ASN A 43 32.92 23.47 1.08
CA ASN A 43 31.88 23.03 1.99
C ASN A 43 30.48 23.59 1.64
N GLN A 44 30.24 23.91 0.36
CA GLN A 44 28.94 24.34 -0.15
C GLN A 44 28.12 23.15 -0.63
N PHE A 45 26.81 23.18 -0.39
CA PHE A 45 25.93 22.09 -0.79
C PHE A 45 25.83 21.95 -2.31
N ARG A 46 25.91 20.70 -2.78
CA ARG A 46 25.55 20.29 -4.13
C ARG A 46 24.45 19.26 -4.07
N PHE A 47 23.43 19.47 -4.88
CA PHE A 47 22.21 18.67 -4.86
C PHE A 47 22.07 17.88 -6.15
N TYR A 48 21.75 16.59 -6.01
CA TYR A 48 21.25 15.79 -7.12
C TYR A 48 19.78 16.09 -7.38
N ASP A 49 19.28 15.71 -8.57
CA ASP A 49 17.85 15.82 -8.89
C ASP A 49 16.96 15.12 -7.85
N LYS A 50 17.42 13.98 -7.31
CA LYS A 50 16.72 13.25 -6.24
C LYS A 50 16.63 14.06 -4.94
N ASP A 51 17.66 14.84 -4.62
CA ASP A 51 17.71 15.67 -3.40
C ASP A 51 16.73 16.84 -3.54
N ILE A 52 16.57 17.39 -4.75
CA ILE A 52 15.58 18.44 -5.04
C ILE A 52 14.15 17.91 -4.86
N VAL A 53 13.87 16.70 -5.38
CA VAL A 53 12.57 16.06 -5.20
C VAL A 53 12.29 15.80 -3.72
N LEU A 54 13.31 15.35 -2.98
CA LEU A 54 13.24 15.12 -1.54
C LEU A 54 12.90 16.41 -0.78
N LEU A 55 13.69 17.48 -1.01
CA LEU A 55 13.52 18.77 -0.36
C LEU A 55 12.18 19.42 -0.69
N ARG A 56 11.68 19.27 -1.92
CA ARG A 56 10.35 19.76 -2.32
C ARG A 56 9.25 19.10 -1.49
N ARG A 57 9.32 17.78 -1.33
CA ARG A 57 8.32 17.04 -0.55
C ARG A 57 8.43 17.37 0.94
N PHE A 58 9.66 17.45 1.44
CA PHE A 58 9.90 17.82 2.83
C PHE A 58 9.34 19.20 3.16
N PHE A 59 9.59 20.18 2.29
CA PHE A 59 9.00 21.52 2.40
C PHE A 59 7.47 21.52 2.33
N THR A 60 6.88 20.67 1.50
CA THR A 60 5.42 20.55 1.38
C THR A 60 4.81 19.99 2.67
N LEU A 61 5.41 18.94 3.23
CA LEU A 61 5.00 18.34 4.50
C LEU A 61 5.16 19.33 5.66
N ALA A 62 6.28 20.05 5.71
CA ALA A 62 6.55 21.05 6.75
C ALA A 62 5.57 22.25 6.71
N LYS A 63 4.84 22.45 5.60
CA LYS A 63 3.79 23.47 5.47
C LYS A 63 2.41 22.98 5.90
N GLU A 64 2.22 21.69 6.17
CA GLU A 64 0.95 21.17 6.67
C GLU A 64 0.66 21.74 8.07
N VAL A 65 -0.57 22.23 8.27
CA VAL A 65 -0.97 22.87 9.55
C VAL A 65 -0.90 21.85 10.67
N GLY A 66 -0.15 22.19 11.73
CA GLY A 66 0.02 21.32 12.90
C GLY A 66 1.19 20.34 12.80
N MET A 67 1.99 20.37 11.71
CA MET A 67 3.19 19.54 11.58
C MET A 67 4.45 20.32 12.00
N THR A 68 5.32 19.70 12.80
CA THR A 68 6.66 20.24 13.10
C THR A 68 7.66 19.79 12.05
N LEU A 69 8.76 20.55 11.88
CA LEU A 69 9.84 20.21 10.95
C LEU A 69 10.42 18.81 11.21
N GLN A 70 10.49 18.42 12.48
CA GLN A 70 10.94 17.10 12.93
C GLN A 70 10.00 16.00 12.46
N THR A 71 8.70 16.14 12.78
CA THR A 71 7.68 15.15 12.38
C THR A 71 7.57 15.02 10.86
N ALA A 72 7.75 16.12 10.13
CA ALA A 72 7.79 16.12 8.67
C ALA A 72 8.98 15.32 8.12
N ALA A 73 10.17 15.46 8.73
CA ALA A 73 11.37 14.74 8.33
C ALA A 73 11.27 13.24 8.65
N ASP A 74 10.76 12.89 9.84
CA ASP A 74 10.54 11.51 10.24
C ASP A 74 9.55 10.81 9.28
N ARG A 75 8.44 11.48 8.96
CA ARG A 75 7.44 10.95 8.02
C ARG A 75 8.01 10.74 6.62
N LEU A 76 8.83 11.67 6.14
CA LEU A 76 9.46 11.61 4.82
C LEU A 76 10.42 10.42 4.70
N LEU A 77 11.25 10.16 5.72
CA LEU A 77 12.18 9.03 5.73
C LEU A 77 11.48 7.68 5.91
N LEU A 78 10.39 7.62 6.69
CA LEU A 78 9.59 6.41 6.88
C LEU A 78 8.89 5.93 5.59
N THR A 79 8.65 6.83 4.63
CA THR A 79 8.05 6.48 3.34
C THR A 79 8.99 5.72 2.38
N ASN A 80 10.20 5.30 2.81
CA ASN A 80 11.10 4.38 2.10
C ASN A 80 11.52 4.77 0.66
N GLU A 81 11.26 6.00 0.21
CA GLU A 81 11.71 6.49 -1.11
C GLU A 81 13.08 7.20 -1.07
N VAL A 82 13.73 7.22 0.09
CA VAL A 82 15.01 7.91 0.31
C VAL A 82 16.11 6.87 0.44
N VAL A 83 16.67 6.43 -0.69
CA VAL A 83 17.92 5.66 -0.69
C VAL A 83 19.03 6.60 -0.21
N PRO A 84 19.68 6.36 0.94
CA PRO A 84 20.80 7.16 1.40
C PRO A 84 21.88 7.18 0.31
N THR A 85 22.37 8.35 -0.04
CA THR A 85 23.45 8.47 -1.03
C THR A 85 24.72 7.88 -0.41
N GLU A 86 25.07 6.65 -0.78
CA GLU A 86 26.40 6.10 -0.50
C GLU A 86 27.46 7.02 -1.12
N LYS A 87 28.44 7.41 -0.30
CA LYS A 87 29.58 8.22 -0.72
C LYS A 87 30.38 7.44 -1.78
N GLN A 88 30.42 7.95 -3.01
CA GLN A 88 31.50 7.58 -3.94
C GLN A 88 32.66 8.55 -3.71
N ASP A 89 33.43 8.30 -2.66
CA ASP A 89 34.75 8.91 -2.47
C ASP A 89 35.78 8.01 -3.17
N GLU A 90 36.39 8.50 -4.26
CA GLU A 90 37.34 7.74 -5.10
C GLU A 90 38.73 7.51 -4.47
N ASN A 91 38.99 7.91 -3.22
CA ASN A 91 40.29 7.67 -2.59
C ASN A 91 40.14 7.51 -1.08
N ASN A 92 39.98 6.27 -0.61
CA ASN A 92 40.56 5.83 0.67
C ASN A 92 40.46 4.31 0.82
N GLU A 93 41.61 3.70 1.05
CA GLU A 93 41.78 2.32 1.47
C GLU A 93 41.04 2.07 2.79
N SER A 94 40.28 0.97 2.84
CA SER A 94 39.91 0.24 4.06
C SER A 94 39.20 1.04 5.18
N ALA A 95 38.01 1.55 4.91
CA ALA A 95 36.99 1.66 5.95
C ALA A 95 36.22 0.33 6.02
N PRO A 96 35.89 -0.23 7.21
CA PRO A 96 35.11 -1.45 7.31
C PRO A 96 33.68 -1.17 6.87
N TYR A 97 33.45 -1.35 5.57
CA TYR A 97 32.16 -1.28 4.91
C TYR A 97 31.12 -2.11 5.66
N HIS A 98 29.97 -1.48 5.94
CA HIS A 98 28.65 -2.10 5.99
C HIS A 98 28.63 -3.58 6.40
N LYS A 99 28.92 -3.86 7.67
CA LYS A 99 28.22 -4.96 8.35
C LYS A 99 26.87 -4.42 8.83
N LEU A 100 26.06 -3.89 7.90
CA LEU A 100 24.62 -3.87 8.09
C LEU A 100 24.28 -5.33 8.32
N ASP A 101 23.90 -5.69 9.54
CA ASP A 101 23.95 -7.07 10.00
C ASP A 101 23.10 -7.94 9.08
N ILE A 102 23.74 -8.61 8.11
CA ILE A 102 23.10 -9.44 7.09
C ILE A 102 22.22 -10.48 7.79
N GLN A 103 22.58 -10.90 9.00
CA GLN A 103 21.73 -11.77 9.80
C GLN A 103 20.42 -11.12 10.23
N VAL A 104 20.41 -9.85 10.62
CA VAL A 104 19.17 -9.11 10.96
C VAL A 104 18.29 -8.96 9.72
N PHE A 105 18.89 -8.62 8.57
CA PHE A 105 18.15 -8.51 7.31
C PHE A 105 17.57 -9.87 6.86
N LEU A 106 18.36 -10.95 6.93
CA LEU A 106 17.91 -12.31 6.63
C LEU A 106 16.81 -12.78 7.58
N LYS A 107 16.93 -12.49 8.89
CA LYS A 107 15.88 -12.77 9.87
C LYS A 107 14.60 -12.02 9.56
N HIS A 108 14.70 -10.77 9.12
CA HIS A 108 13.54 -9.97 8.74
C HIS A 108 12.87 -10.52 7.47
N ILE A 109 13.64 -10.88 6.44
CA ILE A 109 13.12 -11.54 5.24
C ILE A 109 12.42 -12.86 5.59
N GLN A 110 13.03 -13.69 6.45
CA GLN A 110 12.42 -14.94 6.90
C GLN A 110 11.12 -14.70 7.67
N HIS A 111 11.08 -13.66 8.50
CA HIS A 111 9.87 -13.27 9.23
C HIS A 111 8.76 -12.83 8.27
N ILE A 112 9.07 -11.98 7.29
CA ILE A 112 8.13 -11.56 6.24
C ILE A 112 7.63 -12.77 5.44
N GLN A 113 8.51 -13.69 5.05
CA GLN A 113 8.11 -14.90 4.31
C GLN A 113 7.14 -15.75 5.12
N LYS A 114 7.41 -15.96 6.41
CA LYS A 114 6.50 -16.70 7.31
C LYS A 114 5.17 -15.99 7.49
N PHE A 115 5.19 -14.67 7.66
CA PHE A 115 3.98 -13.87 7.78
C PHE A 115 3.13 -13.93 6.51
N ASN A 116 3.75 -13.79 5.34
CA ASN A 116 3.08 -13.92 4.05
C ASN A 116 2.49 -15.31 3.85
N GLN A 117 3.20 -16.38 4.25
CA GLN A 117 2.67 -17.74 4.22
C GLN A 117 1.44 -17.90 5.12
N ALA A 118 1.49 -17.38 6.35
CA ALA A 118 0.36 -17.43 7.27
C ALA A 118 -0.86 -16.65 6.73
N LEU A 119 -0.63 -15.48 6.13
CA LEU A 119 -1.69 -14.70 5.47
C LEU A 119 -2.33 -15.47 4.33
N LEU A 120 -1.52 -16.09 3.46
CA LEU A 120 -2.03 -16.90 2.34
C LEU A 120 -2.87 -18.08 2.85
N GLN A 121 -2.42 -18.76 3.90
CA GLN A 121 -3.18 -19.84 4.54
C GLN A 121 -4.53 -19.35 5.06
N GLN A 122 -4.57 -18.21 5.75
CA GLN A 122 -5.83 -17.62 6.22
C GLN A 122 -6.76 -17.23 5.07
N MET A 123 -6.22 -16.71 3.97
CA MET A 123 -7.03 -16.41 2.78
C MET A 123 -7.61 -17.67 2.15
N ASP A 124 -6.83 -18.75 2.06
CA ASP A 124 -7.30 -20.03 1.53
C ASP A 124 -8.43 -20.63 2.40
N GLU A 125 -8.29 -20.56 3.72
CA GLU A 125 -9.33 -20.97 4.67
C GLU A 125 -10.61 -20.14 4.51
N GLN A 126 -10.49 -18.82 4.41
CA GLN A 126 -11.63 -17.94 4.17
C GLN A 126 -12.30 -18.23 2.83
N GLN A 127 -11.54 -18.45 1.76
CA GLN A 127 -12.09 -18.84 0.46
C GLN A 127 -12.82 -20.20 0.52
N LYS A 128 -12.31 -21.14 1.31
CA LYS A 128 -12.98 -22.42 1.51
C LYS A 128 -14.33 -22.25 2.21
N LEU A 129 -14.37 -21.47 3.30
CA LEU A 129 -15.61 -21.16 4.01
C LEU A 129 -16.63 -20.44 3.11
N LEU A 130 -16.17 -19.48 2.31
CA LEU A 130 -17.04 -18.79 1.34
C LEU A 130 -17.62 -19.76 0.30
N ARG A 131 -16.81 -20.68 -0.23
CA ARG A 131 -17.29 -21.72 -1.16
C ARG A 131 -18.32 -22.65 -0.51
N GLU A 132 -18.08 -23.05 0.74
CA GLU A 132 -19.02 -23.88 1.49
C GLU A 132 -20.35 -23.14 1.74
N GLN A 133 -20.30 -21.86 2.13
CA GLN A 133 -21.49 -21.03 2.29
C GLN A 133 -22.25 -20.84 0.97
N GLN A 134 -21.55 -20.57 -0.13
CA GLN A 134 -22.16 -20.45 -1.46
C GLN A 134 -22.89 -21.73 -1.85
N SER A 135 -22.23 -22.89 -1.69
CA SER A 135 -22.85 -24.19 -1.96
C SER A 135 -24.09 -24.42 -1.08
N TYR A 136 -24.03 -24.06 0.20
CA TYR A 136 -25.18 -24.20 1.10
C TYR A 136 -26.36 -23.33 0.63
N ILE A 137 -26.11 -22.07 0.28
CA ILE A 137 -27.13 -21.13 -0.22
C ILE A 137 -27.71 -21.62 -1.54
N GLU A 138 -26.88 -22.04 -2.50
CA GLU A 138 -27.35 -22.59 -3.78
C GLU A 138 -28.26 -23.80 -3.60
N ASN A 139 -27.88 -24.72 -2.70
CA ASN A 139 -28.69 -25.89 -2.40
C ASN A 139 -30.02 -25.51 -1.72
N ALA A 140 -30.01 -24.55 -0.80
CA ALA A 140 -31.23 -24.04 -0.17
C ALA A 140 -32.16 -23.38 -1.19
N LEU A 141 -31.62 -22.54 -2.09
CA LEU A 141 -32.39 -21.91 -3.16
C LEU A 141 -33.00 -22.94 -4.11
N ARG A 142 -32.25 -23.99 -4.48
CA ARG A 142 -32.76 -25.08 -5.32
C ARG A 142 -33.94 -25.81 -4.66
N LYS A 143 -33.86 -26.08 -3.35
CA LYS A 143 -34.97 -26.71 -2.61
C LYS A 143 -36.21 -25.84 -2.61
N ILE A 144 -36.06 -24.55 -2.31
CA ILE A 144 -37.18 -23.58 -2.32
C ILE A 144 -37.81 -23.52 -3.72
N GLN A 145 -36.99 -23.50 -4.78
CA GLN A 145 -37.48 -23.52 -6.16
C GLN A 145 -38.25 -24.81 -6.48
N GLN A 146 -37.73 -25.97 -6.09
CA GLN A 146 -38.43 -27.24 -6.28
C GLN A 146 -39.77 -27.27 -5.55
N GLU A 147 -39.80 -26.85 -4.28
CA GLU A 147 -41.03 -26.76 -3.49
C GLU A 147 -42.06 -25.82 -4.15
N SER A 148 -41.62 -24.67 -4.68
CA SER A 148 -42.52 -23.75 -5.39
C SER A 148 -43.11 -24.37 -6.67
N ILE A 149 -42.31 -25.08 -7.46
CA ILE A 149 -42.76 -25.78 -8.67
C ILE A 149 -43.73 -26.90 -8.29
N ASP A 150 -43.43 -27.68 -7.26
CA ASP A 150 -44.30 -28.77 -6.80
C ASP A 150 -45.67 -28.23 -6.36
N LEU A 151 -45.69 -27.13 -5.58
CA LEU A 151 -46.93 -26.46 -5.19
C LEU A 151 -47.74 -25.97 -6.40
N GLU A 152 -47.11 -25.31 -7.37
CA GLU A 152 -47.77 -24.88 -8.61
C GLU A 152 -48.38 -26.06 -9.39
N THR A 153 -47.65 -27.18 -9.47
CA THR A 153 -48.17 -28.39 -10.14
C THR A 153 -49.33 -29.04 -9.39
N ILE A 154 -49.33 -28.99 -8.05
CA ILE A 154 -50.43 -29.50 -7.24
C ILE A 154 -51.67 -28.62 -7.44
N ILE A 155 -51.53 -27.29 -7.36
CA ILE A 155 -52.62 -26.33 -7.58
C ILE A 155 -53.25 -26.54 -8.97
N THR A 156 -52.43 -26.59 -10.03
CA THR A 156 -52.94 -26.82 -11.39
C THR A 156 -53.56 -28.20 -11.60
N LYS A 157 -53.15 -29.23 -10.84
CA LYS A 157 -53.81 -30.54 -10.84
C LYS A 157 -55.14 -30.54 -10.09
N GLU A 158 -55.25 -29.77 -9.01
CA GLU A 158 -56.51 -29.62 -8.25
C GLU A 158 -57.56 -28.84 -9.02
N GLU A 159 -57.18 -27.76 -9.71
CA GLU A 159 -58.08 -26.99 -10.58
C GLU A 159 -58.63 -27.82 -11.76
N LYS A 160 -57.89 -28.83 -12.22
CA LYS A 160 -58.28 -29.69 -13.35
C LYS A 160 -59.15 -30.89 -12.96
N LYS A 161 -59.45 -31.12 -11.67
CA LYS A 161 -60.38 -32.20 -11.28
C LYS A 161 -61.80 -31.82 -11.71
N PRO A 162 -62.44 -32.55 -12.63
CA PRO A 162 -63.79 -32.21 -13.07
C PRO A 162 -64.77 -32.42 -11.92
N LYS A 163 -65.66 -31.45 -11.68
CA LYS A 163 -66.80 -31.56 -10.74
C LYS A 163 -67.81 -32.60 -11.24
N LYS A 164 -67.43 -33.88 -11.31
CA LYS A 164 -68.33 -34.99 -11.62
C LYS A 164 -69.01 -35.43 -10.32
N GLY A 165 -70.29 -35.10 -10.18
CA GLY A 165 -71.15 -35.67 -9.14
C GLY A 165 -72.16 -34.71 -8.52
N PHE A 166 -71.94 -33.40 -8.56
CA PHE A 166 -72.79 -32.46 -7.81
C PHE A 166 -74.06 -32.01 -8.55
N TRP A 167 -74.13 -32.18 -9.87
CA TRP A 167 -75.27 -31.73 -10.69
C TRP A 167 -76.26 -32.84 -11.05
N TYR A 168 -76.01 -34.09 -10.67
CA TYR A 168 -76.89 -35.22 -11.02
C TYR A 168 -78.16 -35.31 -10.16
N HIS A 169 -78.26 -34.56 -9.07
CA HIS A 169 -79.45 -34.57 -8.19
C HIS A 169 -80.36 -33.34 -8.32
N PHE A 170 -79.99 -32.35 -9.13
CA PHE A 170 -80.77 -31.10 -9.27
C PHE A 170 -81.60 -31.01 -10.56
N PHE A 171 -81.54 -32.02 -11.44
CA PHE A 171 -82.28 -32.06 -12.71
C PHE A 171 -82.95 -33.43 -12.99
N SER A 172 -83.47 -34.11 -11.96
CA SER A 172 -84.39 -35.25 -12.11
C SER A 172 -85.64 -35.08 -11.29
#